data_AF-A0A9P4R0P1-F1
#
_entry.id   AF-A0A9P4R0P1-F1
#
_cell.length_a   1.000
_cell.length_b   1.000
_cell.length_c   1.000
_cell.angle_alpha   90.00
_cell.angle_beta   90.00
_cell.angle_gamma   90.00
#
_symmetry.space_group_name_H-M   'P 1'
#
loop_
_entity.id
_entity.type
_entity.pdbx_description
1 polymer ?
#
loop_
_entity_poly.entity_id
_entity_poly.type
_entity_poly.pdbx_seq_one_letter_code
_entity_poly.pdbx_strand_id
1 'polypeptide(L)'
;MSGIEIAGLVLGAFPILIYALESYREGAEGLVDWWQIKRAYTRCRQDLTYHQLMFEGNVERLLSPLVVDDDELKSLMADPAGQAWEDKELEERLKARLPKSYKLFLEIMGDINKLMESLKKELGINNASFQAKVDQDYKLIKPNTSRHNLMSASNMEFQAKRVKFTLKKSNRQRLFAKLQEANDRMRNLLQSSDETTIARRNRQPVKYGTHNLVNRTINEFWRHAKRLHEALSKAWQCGCASHQANLALKHRASDTVEFEILFHV
;
A
#
# COMPACT_ATOMS: atom_id res chain seq x y z
N MET A 1 -12.17 0.36 -11.96
CA MET A 1 -11.12 0.08 -10.97
C MET A 1 -11.78 -0.60 -9.79
N SER A 2 -11.21 -1.72 -9.36
CA SER A 2 -11.61 -2.43 -8.14
C SER A 2 -11.26 -1.61 -6.90
N GLY A 3 -11.80 -1.97 -5.73
CA GLY A 3 -11.49 -1.27 -4.49
C GLY A 3 -10.03 -1.47 -4.06
N ILE A 4 -9.49 -2.65 -4.35
CA ILE A 4 -8.12 -3.05 -4.04
C ILE A 4 -7.12 -2.33 -4.97
N GLU A 5 -7.39 -2.27 -6.26
CA GLU A 5 -6.59 -1.49 -7.22
C GLU A 5 -6.44 -0.02 -6.76
N ILE A 6 -7.54 0.58 -6.30
CA ILE A 6 -7.53 1.97 -5.81
C ILE A 6 -6.68 2.08 -4.53
N ALA A 7 -6.70 1.08 -3.64
CA ALA A 7 -5.87 1.06 -2.44
C ALA A 7 -4.38 1.11 -2.78
N GLY A 8 -3.96 0.27 -3.72
CA GLY A 8 -2.61 0.25 -4.24
C GLY A 8 -2.18 1.60 -4.84
N LEU A 9 -3.01 2.19 -5.71
CA LEU A 9 -2.74 3.52 -6.29
C LEU A 9 -2.57 4.62 -5.23
N VAL A 10 -3.41 4.61 -4.20
CA VAL A 10 -3.33 5.58 -3.09
C VAL A 10 -2.07 5.37 -2.26
N LEU A 11 -1.72 4.13 -1.93
CA LEU A 11 -0.47 3.80 -1.23
C LEU A 11 0.75 4.32 -2.00
N GLY A 12 0.81 4.08 -3.31
CA GLY A 12 1.89 4.58 -4.17
C GLY A 12 1.93 6.11 -4.31
N ALA A 13 0.79 6.80 -4.13
CA ALA A 13 0.73 8.26 -4.24
C ALA A 13 1.40 8.99 -3.07
N PHE A 14 1.38 8.43 -1.85
CA PHE A 14 1.95 9.08 -0.66
C PHE A 14 3.47 9.31 -0.77
N PRO A 15 4.31 8.28 -1.08
CA PRO A 15 5.75 8.47 -1.26
C PRO A 15 6.08 9.53 -2.32
N ILE A 16 5.34 9.56 -3.43
CA ILE A 16 5.54 10.53 -4.51
C ILE A 16 5.26 11.95 -4.02
N LEU A 17 4.19 12.17 -3.26
CA LEU A 17 3.85 13.48 -2.69
C LEU A 17 4.90 13.95 -1.67
N ILE A 18 5.39 13.04 -0.83
CA ILE A 18 6.44 13.33 0.15
C ILE A 18 7.76 13.68 -0.56
N TYR A 19 8.16 12.88 -1.55
CA TYR A 19 9.35 13.14 -2.37
C TYR A 19 9.24 14.50 -3.07
N ALA A 20 8.08 14.78 -3.69
CA ALA A 20 7.85 16.05 -4.37
C ALA A 20 8.04 17.24 -3.43
N LEU A 21 7.49 17.13 -2.22
CA LEU A 21 7.69 18.13 -1.18
C LEU A 21 9.18 18.29 -0.86
N GLU A 22 9.92 17.20 -0.64
CA GLU A 22 11.36 17.25 -0.30
C GLU A 22 12.19 17.95 -1.38
N SER A 23 11.94 17.67 -2.67
CA SER A 23 12.60 18.38 -3.76
C SER A 23 12.31 19.89 -3.78
N TYR A 24 11.14 20.33 -3.28
CA TYR A 24 10.83 21.75 -3.13
C TYR A 24 11.58 22.41 -1.95
N ARG A 25 11.86 21.65 -0.88
CA ARG A 25 12.58 22.15 0.30
C ARG A 25 14.01 22.54 -0.05
N GLU A 26 14.73 21.67 -0.76
CA GLU A 26 16.15 21.86 -1.08
C GLU A 26 16.40 23.10 -1.93
N GLY A 27 15.52 23.39 -2.90
CA GLY A 27 15.66 24.61 -3.70
C GLY A 27 15.32 25.90 -2.94
N ALA A 28 14.69 25.79 -1.77
CA ALA A 28 14.11 26.92 -1.05
C ALA A 28 14.99 27.49 0.08
N GLU A 29 16.08 26.79 0.43
CA GLU A 29 17.06 27.22 1.43
C GLU A 29 17.77 28.52 0.98
N GLY A 30 17.82 29.53 1.85
CA GLY A 30 18.50 30.82 1.60
C GLY A 30 17.62 32.03 1.30
N LEU A 31 16.28 31.93 1.40
CA LEU A 31 15.39 33.10 1.23
C LEU A 31 15.07 33.84 2.54
N VAL A 32 14.68 35.11 2.38
CA VAL A 32 14.17 36.00 3.46
C VAL A 32 12.97 35.38 4.20
N ASP A 33 11.98 34.83 3.47
CA ASP A 33 10.79 34.20 4.05
C ASP A 33 10.92 32.69 4.30
N TRP A 34 12.16 32.17 4.31
CA TRP A 34 12.42 30.74 4.44
C TRP A 34 11.73 30.12 5.66
N TRP A 35 11.66 30.83 6.79
CA TRP A 35 11.03 30.32 8.01
C TRP A 35 9.53 30.01 7.86
N GLN A 36 8.79 30.87 7.15
CA GLN A 36 7.35 30.64 6.92
C GLN A 36 7.13 29.47 5.95
N ILE A 37 7.96 29.40 4.90
CA ILE A 37 7.95 28.32 3.92
C ILE A 37 8.30 26.99 4.59
N LYS A 38 9.37 26.95 5.38
CA LYS A 38 9.81 25.80 6.16
C LYS A 38 8.70 25.32 7.09
N ARG A 39 8.00 26.22 7.79
CA ARG A 39 6.88 25.86 8.67
C ARG A 39 5.71 25.24 7.89
N ALA A 40 5.32 25.85 6.78
CA ALA A 40 4.24 25.34 5.93
C ALA A 40 4.58 23.98 5.32
N TYR A 41 5.84 23.80 4.90
CA TYR A 41 6.39 22.54 4.40
C TYR A 41 6.36 21.46 5.46
N THR A 42 6.95 21.71 6.65
CA THR A 42 7.04 20.73 7.72
C THR A 42 5.67 20.23 8.12
N ARG A 43 4.69 21.14 8.24
CA ARG A 43 3.30 20.77 8.54
C ARG A 43 2.69 19.90 7.44
N CYS A 44 2.85 20.27 6.17
CA CYS A 44 2.33 19.50 5.06
C CYS A 44 2.93 18.09 4.99
N ARG A 45 4.23 17.95 5.27
CA ARG A 45 4.91 16.65 5.35
C ARG A 45 4.37 15.83 6.51
N GLN A 46 4.25 16.41 7.70
CA GLN A 46 3.69 15.75 8.88
C GLN A 46 2.26 15.25 8.62
N ASP A 47 1.41 16.09 8.02
CA ASP A 47 0.03 15.74 7.67
C ASP A 47 0.01 14.57 6.65
N LEU A 48 0.86 14.59 5.62
CA LEU A 48 0.96 13.48 4.66
C LEU A 48 1.45 12.19 5.31
N THR A 49 2.52 12.23 6.11
CA THR A 49 3.04 11.06 6.82
C THR A 49 2.01 10.48 7.78
N TYR A 50 1.27 11.34 8.49
CA TYR A 50 0.17 10.91 9.34
C TYR A 50 -0.91 10.19 8.55
N HIS A 51 -1.38 10.78 7.44
CA HIS A 51 -2.42 10.16 6.61
C HIS A 51 -1.95 8.89 5.90
N GLN A 52 -0.67 8.82 5.54
CA GLN A 52 -0.06 7.60 5.02
C GLN A 52 -0.16 6.47 6.04
N LEU A 53 0.32 6.68 7.27
CA LEU A 53 0.25 5.67 8.34
C LEU A 53 -1.18 5.23 8.64
N MET A 54 -2.12 6.18 8.66
CA MET A 54 -3.53 5.89 8.92
C MET A 54 -4.16 5.06 7.80
N PHE A 55 -3.83 5.38 6.54
CA PHE A 55 -4.32 4.65 5.39
C PHE A 55 -3.68 3.26 5.30
N GLU A 56 -2.36 3.15 5.50
CA GLU A 56 -1.64 1.87 5.59
C GLU A 56 -2.28 0.96 6.64
N GLY A 57 -2.49 1.44 7.86
CA GLY A 57 -3.15 0.65 8.91
C GLY A 57 -4.59 0.25 8.57
N ASN A 58 -5.33 1.09 7.84
CA ASN A 58 -6.67 0.72 7.36
C ASN A 58 -6.61 -0.36 6.27
N VAL A 59 -5.64 -0.30 5.37
CA VAL A 59 -5.42 -1.31 4.33
C VAL A 59 -4.88 -2.62 4.91
N GLU A 60 -3.96 -2.57 5.87
CA GLU A 60 -3.53 -3.76 6.61
C GLU A 60 -4.72 -4.43 7.28
N ARG A 61 -5.55 -3.67 8.01
CA ARG A 61 -6.78 -4.20 8.61
C ARG A 61 -7.74 -4.79 7.58
N LEU A 62 -7.79 -4.22 6.37
CA LEU A 62 -8.59 -4.71 5.24
C LEU A 62 -8.05 -6.04 4.68
N LEU A 63 -6.74 -6.21 4.65
CA LEU A 63 -6.08 -7.35 4.02
C LEU A 63 -5.80 -8.50 4.99
N SER A 64 -5.56 -8.24 6.28
CA SER A 64 -5.17 -9.28 7.27
C SER A 64 -6.04 -10.54 7.27
N PRO A 65 -7.38 -10.49 7.22
CA PRO A 65 -8.18 -11.71 7.20
C PRO A 65 -8.38 -12.30 5.79
N LEU A 66 -7.88 -11.63 4.74
CA LEU A 66 -7.97 -12.06 3.36
C LEU A 66 -6.71 -12.80 2.92
N VAL A 67 -5.53 -12.39 3.41
CA VAL A 67 -4.24 -13.02 3.09
C VAL A 67 -4.00 -14.30 3.89
N VAL A 68 -3.12 -15.16 3.37
CA VAL A 68 -2.75 -16.45 3.97
C VAL A 68 -1.78 -16.26 5.13
N ASP A 69 -0.84 -15.32 5.04
CA ASP A 69 0.12 -14.99 6.10
C ASP A 69 0.65 -13.54 6.03
N ASP A 70 1.42 -13.18 7.07
CA ASP A 70 2.06 -11.87 7.20
C ASP A 70 3.10 -11.61 6.10
N ASP A 71 3.67 -12.65 5.47
CA ASP A 71 4.65 -12.49 4.39
C ASP A 71 3.95 -12.05 3.10
N GLU A 72 2.78 -12.64 2.79
CA GLU A 72 1.91 -12.19 1.70
C GLU A 72 1.42 -10.75 1.93
N LEU A 73 1.02 -10.41 3.14
CA LEU A 73 0.63 -9.03 3.50
C LEU A 73 1.78 -8.04 3.26
N LYS A 74 2.98 -8.37 3.74
CA LYS A 74 4.17 -7.54 3.53
C LYS A 74 4.52 -7.40 2.05
N SER A 75 4.40 -8.48 1.28
CA SER A 75 4.66 -8.44 -0.16
C SER A 75 3.68 -7.53 -0.89
N LEU A 76 2.39 -7.59 -0.54
CA LEU A 76 1.37 -6.69 -1.11
C LEU A 76 1.66 -5.24 -0.75
N MET A 77 1.93 -4.95 0.53
CA MET A 77 2.21 -3.59 1.02
C MET A 77 3.52 -3.01 0.47
N ALA A 78 4.51 -3.86 0.15
CA ALA A 78 5.79 -3.44 -0.41
C ALA A 78 5.71 -3.04 -1.89
N ASP A 79 4.80 -3.65 -2.65
CA ASP A 79 4.55 -3.31 -4.05
C ASP A 79 3.08 -2.91 -4.28
N PRO A 80 2.69 -1.69 -3.85
CA PRO A 80 1.32 -1.20 -3.96
C PRO A 80 0.83 -0.99 -5.40
N ALA A 81 1.72 -0.98 -6.41
CA ALA A 81 1.35 -0.89 -7.82
C ALA A 81 1.53 -2.23 -8.57
N GLY A 82 1.80 -3.31 -7.83
CA GLY A 82 2.02 -4.64 -8.39
C GLY A 82 0.75 -5.31 -8.90
N GLN A 83 0.93 -6.30 -9.78
CA GLN A 83 -0.17 -7.07 -10.36
C GLN A 83 -1.01 -7.82 -9.32
N ALA A 84 -0.47 -8.05 -8.12
CA ALA A 84 -1.20 -8.68 -7.01
C ALA A 84 -2.42 -7.85 -6.54
N TRP A 85 -2.44 -6.53 -6.80
CA TRP A 85 -3.58 -5.66 -6.49
C TRP A 85 -4.70 -5.75 -7.55
N GLU A 86 -4.43 -6.37 -8.70
CA GLU A 86 -5.41 -6.66 -9.76
C GLU A 86 -6.00 -8.08 -9.63
N ASP A 87 -5.66 -8.83 -8.58
CA ASP A 87 -6.13 -10.19 -8.36
C ASP A 87 -7.65 -10.23 -8.12
N LYS A 88 -8.36 -10.88 -9.05
CA LYS A 88 -9.81 -11.07 -8.98
C LYS A 88 -10.22 -11.94 -7.79
N GLU A 89 -9.40 -12.90 -7.38
CA GLU A 89 -9.71 -13.76 -6.24
C GLU A 89 -9.65 -12.97 -4.93
N LEU A 90 -8.65 -12.10 -4.78
CA LEU A 90 -8.57 -11.17 -3.65
C LEU A 90 -9.78 -10.22 -3.59
N GLU A 91 -10.24 -9.72 -4.75
CA GLU A 91 -11.44 -8.86 -4.82
C GLU A 91 -12.73 -9.60 -4.43
N GLU A 92 -12.89 -10.86 -4.85
CA GLU A 92 -14.05 -11.67 -4.45
C GLU A 92 -14.01 -12.00 -2.94
N ARG A 93 -12.84 -12.30 -2.38
CA ARG A 93 -12.65 -12.46 -0.92
C ARG A 93 -13.02 -11.17 -0.17
N LEU A 94 -12.67 -10.00 -0.71
CA LEU A 94 -13.04 -8.71 -0.13
C LEU A 94 -14.57 -8.47 -0.17
N LYS A 95 -15.23 -8.74 -1.29
CA LYS A 95 -16.70 -8.66 -1.39
C LYS A 95 -17.38 -9.58 -0.37
N ALA A 96 -16.87 -10.79 -0.20
CA ALA A 96 -17.37 -11.75 0.78
C ALA A 96 -17.17 -11.28 2.22
N ARG A 97 -16.10 -10.54 2.51
CA ARG A 97 -15.88 -9.89 3.82
C ARG A 97 -16.86 -8.75 4.09
N LEU A 98 -17.16 -7.94 3.08
CA LEU A 98 -17.97 -6.72 3.22
C LEU A 98 -19.31 -6.79 2.46
N PRO A 99 -20.15 -7.84 2.60
CA PRO A 99 -21.25 -8.10 1.67
C PRO A 99 -22.31 -6.99 1.65
N LYS A 100 -22.48 -6.26 2.77
CA LYS A 100 -23.45 -5.15 2.90
C LYS A 100 -22.82 -3.77 2.71
N SER A 101 -21.52 -3.65 2.94
CA SER A 101 -20.80 -2.37 3.01
C SER A 101 -19.78 -2.18 1.88
N TYR A 102 -19.62 -3.16 0.99
CA TYR A 102 -18.64 -3.13 -0.09
C TYR A 102 -18.86 -1.94 -1.04
N LYS A 103 -20.11 -1.60 -1.39
CA LYS A 103 -20.38 -0.41 -2.20
C LYS A 103 -19.92 0.88 -1.51
N LEU A 104 -20.25 1.03 -0.23
CA LEU A 104 -19.82 2.19 0.57
C LEU A 104 -18.29 2.24 0.70
N PHE A 105 -17.64 1.09 0.84
CA PHE A 105 -16.19 0.98 0.83
C PHE A 105 -15.60 1.50 -0.49
N LEU A 106 -16.13 1.08 -1.64
CA LEU A 106 -15.68 1.60 -2.95
C LEU A 106 -15.86 3.10 -3.08
N GLU A 107 -16.97 3.65 -2.58
CA GLU A 107 -17.23 5.10 -2.57
C GLU A 107 -16.17 5.84 -1.73
N ILE A 108 -15.87 5.35 -0.51
CA ILE A 108 -14.84 5.93 0.36
C ILE A 108 -13.45 5.86 -0.31
N MET A 109 -13.09 4.72 -0.89
CA MET A 109 -11.81 4.55 -1.60
C MET A 109 -11.69 5.50 -2.80
N GLY A 110 -12.77 5.61 -3.59
CA GLY A 110 -12.83 6.54 -4.71
C GLY A 110 -12.66 8.00 -4.26
N ASP A 111 -13.24 8.37 -3.11
CA ASP A 111 -13.10 9.72 -2.56
C ASP A 111 -11.69 9.98 -2.03
N ILE A 112 -11.05 9.01 -1.37
CA ILE A 112 -9.63 9.11 -0.98
C ILE A 112 -8.76 9.32 -2.22
N ASN A 113 -8.97 8.54 -3.29
CA ASN A 113 -8.22 8.70 -4.53
C ASN A 113 -8.38 10.10 -5.14
N LYS A 114 -9.61 10.62 -5.22
CA LYS A 114 -9.87 12.00 -5.69
C LYS A 114 -9.20 13.06 -4.81
N LEU A 115 -9.16 12.86 -3.49
CA LEU A 115 -8.47 13.75 -2.57
C LEU A 115 -6.95 13.71 -2.81
N MET A 116 -6.37 12.54 -3.06
CA MET A 116 -4.96 12.40 -3.41
C MET A 116 -4.62 13.07 -4.73
N GLU A 117 -5.46 12.90 -5.77
CA GLU A 117 -5.29 13.61 -7.04
C GLU A 117 -5.41 15.14 -6.88
N SER A 118 -6.30 15.59 -5.99
CA SER A 118 -6.42 17.01 -5.65
C SER A 118 -5.18 17.52 -4.92
N LEU A 119 -4.61 16.74 -4.01
CA LEU A 119 -3.35 17.04 -3.34
C LEU A 119 -2.18 17.09 -4.33
N LYS A 120 -2.07 16.14 -5.27
CA LYS A 120 -1.04 16.16 -6.33
C LYS A 120 -1.09 17.46 -7.14
N LYS A 121 -2.30 17.88 -7.54
CA LYS A 121 -2.53 19.15 -8.25
C LYS A 121 -2.17 20.36 -7.38
N GLU A 122 -2.52 20.32 -6.10
CA GLU A 122 -2.22 21.39 -5.16
C GLU A 122 -0.73 21.53 -4.86
N LEU A 123 0.03 20.42 -4.87
CA LEU A 123 1.47 20.39 -4.73
C LEU A 123 2.23 20.62 -6.05
N GLY A 124 1.51 20.76 -7.17
CA GLY A 124 2.10 21.07 -8.48
C GLY A 124 2.91 19.92 -9.10
N ILE A 125 2.59 18.68 -8.75
CA ILE A 125 3.26 17.46 -9.28
C ILE A 125 2.95 17.23 -10.76
N ASN A 126 1.82 17.73 -11.26
CA ASN A 126 1.38 17.54 -12.65
C ASN A 126 2.11 18.44 -13.66
N ASN A 127 3.19 19.11 -13.26
CA ASN A 127 3.96 19.98 -14.15
C ASN A 127 5.11 19.17 -14.79
N ALA A 128 5.30 19.33 -16.10
CA ALA A 128 6.37 18.65 -16.87
C ALA A 128 7.78 18.82 -16.28
N SER A 129 8.01 19.92 -15.54
CA SER A 129 9.28 20.20 -14.84
C SER A 129 9.54 19.32 -13.61
N PHE A 130 8.52 18.66 -13.03
CA PHE A 130 8.68 17.70 -11.94
C PHE A 130 8.98 16.29 -12.47
N GLN A 131 8.27 15.86 -13.51
CA GLN A 131 8.51 14.59 -14.21
C GLN A 131 9.97 14.50 -14.71
N ALA A 132 10.48 15.56 -15.33
CA ALA A 132 11.87 15.63 -15.79
C ALA A 132 12.92 15.52 -14.67
N LYS A 133 12.60 15.95 -13.44
CA LYS A 133 13.50 15.81 -12.28
C LYS A 133 13.44 14.42 -11.65
N VAL A 134 12.26 13.81 -11.57
CA VAL A 134 12.09 12.43 -11.08
C VAL A 134 12.85 11.45 -11.98
N ASP A 135 12.79 11.62 -13.30
CA ASP A 135 13.54 10.79 -14.26
C ASP A 135 15.07 10.98 -14.16
N GLN A 136 15.52 12.15 -13.71
CA GLN A 136 16.93 12.51 -13.58
C GLN A 136 17.52 12.05 -12.24
N ASP A 137 16.77 12.19 -11.14
CA ASP A 137 17.17 11.77 -9.79
C ASP A 137 17.06 10.25 -9.60
N TYR A 138 16.11 9.56 -10.25
CA TYR A 138 16.05 8.09 -10.23
C TYR A 138 17.30 7.44 -10.87
N LYS A 139 18.03 8.18 -11.71
CA LYS A 139 19.29 7.73 -12.34
C LYS A 139 20.55 8.10 -11.55
N LEU A 140 20.46 8.89 -10.48
CA LEU A 140 21.65 9.42 -9.79
C LEU A 140 21.54 9.29 -8.27
N ILE A 141 21.68 8.05 -7.78
CA ILE A 141 22.26 7.80 -6.45
C ILE A 141 23.77 8.05 -6.55
N LYS A 142 24.22 9.31 -6.61
CA LYS A 142 25.59 9.71 -6.25
C LYS A 142 25.60 11.11 -5.62
N PRO A 143 26.36 11.33 -4.53
CA PRO A 143 26.44 12.62 -3.88
C PRO A 143 27.43 13.53 -4.62
N ASN A 144 27.20 14.84 -4.48
CA ASN A 144 27.96 15.98 -4.99
C ASN A 144 27.79 16.33 -6.47
N THR A 145 26.94 17.33 -6.71
CA THR A 145 27.20 18.30 -7.78
C THR A 145 27.02 19.73 -7.31
N SER A 146 27.97 20.56 -7.72
CA SER A 146 28.29 21.89 -7.21
C SER A 146 27.19 22.93 -7.44
N ARG A 147 27.09 23.84 -6.46
CA ARG A 147 26.05 24.84 -6.17
C ARG A 147 26.00 26.08 -7.08
N HIS A 148 26.52 26.05 -8.31
CA HIS A 148 26.61 27.28 -9.10
C HIS A 148 26.19 27.03 -10.54
N ASN A 149 24.90 27.25 -10.87
CA ASN A 149 24.36 27.67 -12.17
C ASN A 149 22.83 27.49 -12.24
N LEU A 150 22.06 28.18 -11.39
CA LEU A 150 20.59 28.21 -11.42
C LEU A 150 20.08 29.66 -11.51
N MET A 151 20.37 30.34 -12.62
CA MET A 151 19.76 31.63 -12.99
C MET A 151 19.49 31.53 -14.50
N SER A 152 18.27 31.54 -15.02
CA SER A 152 17.44 32.75 -15.12
C SER A 152 15.96 32.47 -15.48
N ALA A 153 15.53 31.22 -15.64
CA ALA A 153 14.12 30.87 -15.94
C ALA A 153 13.54 29.86 -14.93
N SER A 154 14.35 28.88 -14.49
CA SER A 154 13.95 27.91 -13.46
C SER A 154 13.70 28.57 -12.10
N ASN A 155 14.39 29.68 -11.81
CA ASN A 155 14.24 30.39 -10.55
C ASN A 155 12.87 31.09 -10.47
N MET A 156 12.34 31.66 -11.56
CA MET A 156 11.05 32.35 -11.53
C MET A 156 9.87 31.39 -11.42
N GLU A 157 9.89 30.25 -12.14
CA GLU A 157 8.87 29.19 -11.99
C GLU A 157 8.91 28.58 -10.58
N PHE A 158 10.10 28.38 -10.03
CA PHE A 158 10.28 27.88 -8.67
C PHE A 158 9.76 28.87 -7.62
N GLN A 159 10.06 30.16 -7.76
CA GLN A 159 9.52 31.21 -6.89
C GLN A 159 7.99 31.35 -7.00
N ALA A 160 7.42 31.21 -8.20
CA ALA A 160 5.97 31.20 -8.40
C ALA A 160 5.29 29.99 -7.75
N LYS A 161 5.87 28.79 -7.86
CA LYS A 161 5.39 27.58 -7.16
C LYS A 161 5.42 27.75 -5.64
N ARG A 162 6.42 28.46 -5.11
CA ARG A 162 6.58 28.73 -3.66
C ARG A 162 5.54 29.70 -3.11
N VAL A 163 5.32 30.83 -3.80
CA VAL A 163 4.29 31.80 -3.43
C VAL A 163 2.91 31.12 -3.48
N LYS A 164 2.64 30.34 -4.54
CA LYS A 164 1.42 29.55 -4.66
C LYS A 164 1.29 28.52 -3.53
N PHE A 165 2.36 27.84 -3.14
CA PHE A 165 2.33 26.91 -2.01
C PHE A 165 1.97 27.62 -0.70
N THR A 166 2.58 28.76 -0.38
CA THR A 166 2.25 29.49 0.85
C THR A 166 0.81 30.03 0.83
N LEU A 167 0.34 30.55 -0.31
CA LEU A 167 -1.01 31.11 -0.46
C LEU A 167 -2.11 30.05 -0.37
N LYS A 168 -1.85 28.82 -0.81
CA LYS A 168 -2.85 27.75 -0.85
C LYS A 168 -2.97 26.93 0.44
N LYS A 169 -2.49 27.46 1.56
CA LYS A 169 -2.53 26.81 2.87
C LYS A 169 -3.94 26.36 3.27
N SER A 170 -4.95 27.22 3.11
CA SER A 170 -6.35 26.91 3.48
C SER A 170 -6.93 25.75 2.65
N ASN A 171 -6.60 25.69 1.36
CA ASN A 171 -7.00 24.59 0.49
C ASN A 171 -6.38 23.25 0.94
N ARG A 172 -5.08 23.23 1.24
CA ARG A 172 -4.41 22.01 1.75
C ARG A 172 -5.00 21.54 3.07
N GLN A 173 -5.23 22.46 4.02
CA GLN A 173 -5.84 22.13 5.30
C GLN A 173 -7.23 21.51 5.11
N ARG A 174 -8.03 22.05 4.19
CA ARG A 174 -9.34 21.47 3.83
C ARG A 174 -9.21 20.08 3.20
N LEU A 175 -8.22 19.86 2.34
CA LEU A 175 -7.97 18.55 1.73
C LEU A 175 -7.55 17.51 2.78
N PHE A 176 -6.65 17.87 3.70
CA PHE A 176 -6.25 16.98 4.80
C PHE A 176 -7.41 16.69 5.75
N ALA A 177 -8.25 17.68 6.08
CA ALA A 177 -9.44 17.44 6.90
C ALA A 177 -10.41 16.44 6.23
N LYS A 178 -10.63 16.55 4.93
CA LYS A 178 -11.44 15.59 4.17
C LYS A 178 -10.78 14.20 4.09
N LEU A 179 -9.46 14.16 3.98
CA LEU A 179 -8.70 12.91 3.97
C LEU A 179 -8.75 12.21 5.33
N GLN A 180 -8.76 12.99 6.42
CA GLN A 180 -9.01 12.47 7.76
C GLN A 180 -10.41 11.86 7.87
N GLU A 181 -11.43 12.62 7.48
CA GLU A 181 -12.82 12.15 7.50
C GLU A 181 -13.01 10.86 6.70
N ALA A 182 -12.41 10.77 5.51
CA ALA A 182 -12.47 9.56 4.69
C ALA A 182 -11.74 8.36 5.34
N ASN A 183 -10.57 8.58 5.92
CA ASN A 183 -9.83 7.54 6.67
C ASN A 183 -10.60 7.07 7.91
N ASP A 184 -11.24 7.97 8.64
CA ASP A 184 -12.04 7.65 9.82
C ASP A 184 -13.30 6.86 9.42
N ARG A 185 -13.96 7.25 8.33
CA ARG A 185 -15.08 6.49 7.75
C ARG A 185 -14.66 5.09 7.34
N MET A 186 -13.52 4.94 6.68
CA MET A 186 -12.97 3.63 6.31
C MET A 186 -12.71 2.77 7.56
N ARG A 187 -12.01 3.33 8.54
CA ARG A 187 -11.71 2.64 9.81
C ARG A 187 -12.99 2.15 10.51
N ASN A 188 -13.98 3.04 10.64
CA ASN A 188 -15.23 2.72 11.33
C ASN A 188 -16.02 1.65 10.58
N LEU A 189 -16.07 1.71 9.24
CA LEU A 189 -16.71 0.69 8.40
C LEU A 189 -16.07 -0.69 8.63
N LEU A 190 -14.74 -0.76 8.63
CA LEU A 190 -14.02 -2.01 8.86
C LEU A 190 -14.23 -2.53 10.28
N GLN A 191 -14.12 -1.66 11.28
CA GLN A 191 -14.35 -2.01 12.66
C GLN A 191 -15.78 -2.54 12.90
N SER A 192 -16.81 -1.86 12.40
CA SER A 192 -18.18 -2.33 12.53
C SER A 192 -18.41 -3.68 11.82
N SER A 193 -17.75 -3.91 10.68
CA SER A 193 -17.80 -5.20 9.99
C SER A 193 -17.13 -6.32 10.80
N ASP A 194 -15.99 -6.04 11.43
CA ASP A 194 -15.27 -6.99 12.27
C ASP A 194 -16.09 -7.32 13.53
N GLU A 195 -16.62 -6.31 14.21
CA GLU A 195 -17.45 -6.45 15.42
C GLU A 195 -18.72 -7.26 15.15
N THR A 196 -19.42 -6.97 14.05
CA THR A 196 -20.60 -7.76 13.67
C THR A 196 -20.26 -9.20 13.32
N THR A 197 -19.09 -9.46 12.74
CA THR A 197 -18.60 -10.82 12.45
C THR A 197 -18.30 -11.58 13.75
N ILE A 198 -17.62 -10.94 14.71
CA ILE A 198 -17.34 -11.52 16.03
C ILE A 198 -18.64 -11.79 16.79
N ALA A 199 -19.57 -10.84 16.81
CA ALA A 199 -20.86 -11.00 17.48
C ALA A 199 -21.69 -12.15 16.90
N ARG A 200 -21.64 -12.36 15.57
CA ARG A 200 -22.28 -13.52 14.92
C ARG A 200 -21.64 -14.84 15.33
N ARG A 201 -20.30 -14.90 15.41
CA ARG A 201 -19.58 -16.09 15.89
C ARG A 201 -19.98 -16.44 17.32
N ASN A 202 -20.08 -15.45 18.21
CA ASN A 202 -20.42 -15.67 19.61
C ASN A 202 -21.88 -16.10 19.83
N ARG A 203 -22.79 -15.82 18.88
CA ARG A 203 -24.21 -16.21 18.96
C ARG A 203 -24.50 -17.60 18.38
N GLN A 204 -23.56 -18.19 17.64
CA GLN A 204 -23.73 -19.55 17.15
C GLN A 204 -23.44 -20.53 18.29
N PRO A 205 -24.33 -21.49 18.59
CA PRO A 205 -23.94 -22.62 19.44
C PRO A 205 -22.74 -23.28 18.77
N VAL A 206 -21.76 -23.72 19.56
CA VAL A 206 -20.53 -24.39 19.11
C VAL A 206 -20.91 -25.66 18.34
N LYS A 207 -21.26 -25.50 17.06
CA LYS A 207 -21.29 -26.58 16.08
C LYS A 207 -19.84 -26.73 15.66
N TYR A 208 -19.15 -27.63 16.37
CA TYR A 208 -17.79 -28.10 16.15
C TYR A 208 -17.16 -27.58 14.84
N GLY A 209 -16.30 -26.58 15.01
CA GLY A 209 -14.88 -26.50 14.60
C GLY A 209 -14.38 -27.09 13.28
N THR A 210 -15.08 -27.98 12.59
CA THR A 210 -14.50 -28.78 11.52
C THR A 210 -14.16 -27.93 10.30
N HIS A 211 -15.00 -26.98 9.90
CA HIS A 211 -14.75 -26.21 8.66
C HIS A 211 -13.61 -25.18 8.80
N ASN A 212 -13.48 -24.52 9.96
CA ASN A 212 -12.43 -23.51 10.17
C ASN A 212 -11.08 -24.16 10.54
N LEU A 213 -11.08 -25.27 11.28
CA LEU A 213 -9.87 -26.05 11.51
C LEU A 213 -9.38 -26.65 10.19
N VAL A 214 -10.27 -27.24 9.38
CA VAL A 214 -9.93 -27.78 8.06
C VAL A 214 -9.39 -26.70 7.12
N ASN A 215 -9.99 -25.51 7.08
CA ASN A 215 -9.43 -24.42 6.27
C ASN A 215 -8.07 -23.94 6.76
N ARG A 216 -7.84 -23.90 8.08
CA ARG A 216 -6.54 -23.51 8.64
C ARG A 216 -5.47 -24.56 8.36
N THR A 217 -5.76 -25.84 8.56
CA THR A 217 -4.81 -26.93 8.30
C THR A 217 -4.52 -27.06 6.81
N ILE A 218 -5.52 -26.85 5.94
CA ILE A 218 -5.32 -26.79 4.49
C ILE A 218 -4.43 -25.60 4.12
N ASN A 219 -4.67 -24.39 4.66
CA ASN A 219 -3.82 -23.23 4.41
C ASN A 219 -2.38 -23.43 4.91
N GLU A 220 -2.21 -24.02 6.09
CA GLU A 220 -0.90 -24.37 6.63
C GLU A 220 -0.19 -25.39 5.75
N PHE A 221 -0.90 -26.39 5.22
CA PHE A 221 -0.35 -27.33 4.25
C PHE A 221 0.12 -26.63 2.98
N TRP A 222 -0.74 -25.82 2.35
CA TRP A 222 -0.38 -25.06 1.14
C TRP A 222 0.87 -24.20 1.37
N ARG A 223 1.00 -23.58 2.55
CA ARG A 223 2.18 -22.79 2.93
C ARG A 223 3.45 -23.65 2.94
N HIS A 224 3.41 -24.83 3.55
CA HIS A 224 4.58 -25.70 3.58
C HIS A 224 4.90 -26.31 2.21
N ALA A 225 3.88 -26.67 1.42
CA ALA A 225 4.05 -27.19 0.06
C ALA A 225 4.74 -26.16 -0.84
N LYS A 226 4.33 -24.89 -0.76
CA LYS A 226 4.96 -23.78 -1.49
C LYS A 226 6.43 -23.59 -1.09
N ARG A 227 6.73 -23.55 0.22
CA ARG A 227 8.11 -23.43 0.73
C ARG A 227 9.00 -24.58 0.27
N LEU A 228 8.47 -25.81 0.31
CA LEU A 228 9.17 -27.00 -0.17
C LEU A 228 9.42 -26.93 -1.67
N HIS A 229 8.42 -26.55 -2.47
CA HIS A 229 8.58 -26.36 -3.91
C HIS A 229 9.66 -25.31 -4.22
N GLU A 230 9.62 -24.15 -3.57
CA GLU A 230 10.63 -23.10 -3.76
C GLU A 230 12.04 -23.58 -3.39
N ALA A 231 12.17 -24.34 -2.30
CA ALA A 231 13.45 -24.92 -1.88
C ALA A 231 13.97 -25.94 -2.90
N LEU A 232 13.13 -26.86 -3.38
CA LEU A 232 13.50 -27.85 -4.38
C LEU A 232 13.84 -27.21 -5.73
N SER A 233 13.05 -26.24 -6.18
CA SER A 233 13.31 -25.48 -7.42
C SER A 233 14.62 -24.70 -7.37
N LYS A 234 15.04 -24.21 -6.20
CA LYS A 234 16.35 -23.56 -6.02
C LYS A 234 17.51 -24.55 -5.90
N ALA A 235 17.26 -25.73 -5.33
CA ALA A 235 18.27 -26.75 -5.10
C ALA A 235 18.59 -27.60 -6.36
N TRP A 236 17.60 -27.79 -7.25
CA TRP A 236 17.82 -28.49 -8.52
C TRP A 236 18.53 -27.61 -9.53
N GLN A 237 19.86 -27.75 -9.59
CA GLN A 237 20.74 -27.07 -10.55
C GLN A 237 21.28 -28.01 -11.64
N CYS A 238 20.69 -29.20 -11.81
CA CYS A 238 21.11 -30.19 -12.79
C CYS A 238 20.55 -29.88 -14.19
N GLY A 239 21.30 -30.26 -15.22
CA GLY A 239 20.92 -30.07 -16.63
C GLY A 239 19.90 -31.07 -17.17
N CYS A 240 19.11 -31.73 -16.30
CA CYS A 240 18.10 -32.69 -16.73
C CYS A 240 16.91 -31.97 -17.38
N ALA A 241 16.27 -32.62 -18.34
CA ALA A 241 15.15 -32.03 -19.09
C ALA A 241 13.88 -31.80 -18.24
N SER A 242 13.63 -32.66 -17.24
CA SER A 242 12.54 -32.47 -16.27
C SER A 242 12.83 -33.19 -14.95
N HIS A 243 12.37 -32.61 -13.85
CA HIS A 243 12.30 -33.25 -12.54
C HIS A 243 10.85 -33.29 -12.10
N GLN A 244 10.42 -34.43 -11.58
CA GLN A 244 9.08 -34.59 -11.03
C GLN A 244 9.19 -35.04 -9.57
N ALA A 245 8.57 -34.28 -8.68
CA ALA A 245 8.32 -34.68 -7.30
C ALA A 245 6.81 -34.80 -7.10
N ASN A 246 6.37 -35.96 -6.61
CA ASN A 246 4.99 -36.16 -6.21
C ASN A 246 4.87 -35.89 -4.72
N LEU A 247 3.98 -34.96 -4.36
CA LEU A 247 3.70 -34.59 -2.97
C LEU A 247 2.35 -35.19 -2.57
N ALA A 248 2.38 -36.12 -1.61
CA ALA A 248 1.17 -36.73 -1.08
C ALA A 248 0.83 -36.11 0.29
N LEU A 249 -0.40 -35.57 0.41
CA LEU A 249 -0.94 -35.14 1.69
C LEU A 249 -1.41 -36.37 2.46
N LYS A 250 -0.69 -36.76 3.53
CA LYS A 250 -1.22 -37.71 4.52
C LYS A 250 -1.96 -36.92 5.60
N HIS A 251 -3.28 -36.86 5.50
CA HIS A 251 -4.12 -36.37 6.58
C HIS A 251 -4.09 -37.38 7.74
N ARG A 252 -3.09 -37.25 8.61
CA ARG A 252 -3.08 -37.90 9.92
C ARG A 252 -3.76 -37.00 10.94
N ALA A 253 -4.33 -37.57 11.98
CA ALA A 253 -4.88 -36.86 13.13
C ALA A 253 -3.80 -36.15 13.99
N SER A 254 -2.70 -35.72 13.37
CA SER A 254 -1.56 -35.04 14.00
C SER A 254 -1.56 -33.59 13.58
N ASP A 255 -1.29 -32.68 14.51
CA ASP A 255 -1.16 -31.23 14.28
C ASP A 255 0.13 -30.85 13.53
N THR A 256 0.93 -31.83 13.12
CA THR A 256 2.22 -31.64 12.43
C THR A 256 2.10 -31.89 10.93
N VAL A 257 2.46 -30.89 10.12
CA VAL A 257 2.48 -31.01 8.66
C VAL A 257 3.72 -31.78 8.21
N GLU A 258 3.54 -33.02 7.77
CA GLU A 258 4.60 -33.89 7.24
C GLU A 258 4.42 -34.10 5.73
N PHE A 259 5.51 -33.98 4.96
CA PHE A 259 5.54 -34.28 3.53
C PHE A 259 6.28 -35.57 3.29
N GLU A 260 5.62 -36.51 2.61
CA GLU A 260 6.30 -37.63 1.98
C GLU A 260 6.62 -37.23 0.54
N ILE A 261 7.92 -37.15 0.23
CA ILE A 261 8.42 -36.72 -1.06
C ILE A 261 8.97 -37.94 -1.78
N LEU A 262 8.35 -38.29 -2.90
CA LEU A 262 8.83 -39.36 -3.76
C LEU A 262 9.49 -38.73 -5.00
N PHE A 263 10.78 -38.99 -5.15
CA PHE A 263 11.55 -38.62 -6.33
C PHE A 263 11.51 -39.76 -7.34
N HIS A 264 11.07 -39.47 -8.56
CA HIS A 264 11.30 -40.37 -9.69
C HIS A 264 12.56 -39.91 -10.40
N VAL A 265 13.54 -40.81 -10.46
CA VAL A 265 14.79 -40.66 -11.22
C VAL A 265 14.63 -41.37 -12.55
#